data_AF-A0A7X0E4Q1-F1
#
_entry.id   AF-A0A7X0E4Q1-F1
#
_cell.length_a   1.000
_cell.length_b   1.000
_cell.length_c   1.000
_cell.angle_alpha   90.00
_cell.angle_beta   90.00
_cell.angle_gamma   90.00
#
_symmetry.space_group_name_H-M   'P 1'
#
loop_
_entity.id
_entity.type
_entity.pdbx_description
1 polymer ?
#
loop_
_entity_poly.entity_id
_entity_poly.type
_entity_poly.pdbx_seq_one_letter_code
_entity_poly.pdbx_strand_id
1 'polypeptide(L)'
;MAWNSASFESILAMIVAALFAVAGVVNLTRPGAVKRDFARWGYPAWFQWLCGALELLSAALLLGQQTRVFGLTLTGAIMLGAFFTLLRNREPFGHLAPALVFSALIVVTVTVRFL
;
A
#
# COMPACT_ATOMS: atom_id res chain seq x y z
N MET A 1 -30.41 1.01 -10.53
CA MET A 1 -28.95 0.87 -10.79
C MET A 1 -28.53 -0.49 -10.27
N ALA A 2 -28.35 -1.48 -11.15
CA ALA A 2 -27.77 -2.77 -10.76
C ALA A 2 -26.29 -2.54 -10.47
N TRP A 3 -25.86 -2.81 -9.24
CA TRP A 3 -24.46 -2.83 -8.89
C TRP A 3 -23.78 -3.94 -9.68
N ASN A 4 -22.76 -3.59 -10.48
CA ASN A 4 -21.91 -4.57 -11.16
C ASN A 4 -20.64 -4.73 -10.33
N SER A 5 -20.34 -5.94 -9.84
CA SER A 5 -19.18 -6.21 -8.96
C SER A 5 -17.87 -5.74 -9.61
N ALA A 6 -17.74 -5.88 -10.93
CA ALA A 6 -16.60 -5.38 -11.70
C ALA A 6 -16.40 -3.85 -11.62
N SER A 7 -17.49 -3.07 -11.60
CA SER A 7 -17.42 -1.61 -11.43
C SER A 7 -16.99 -1.24 -10.02
N PHE A 8 -17.49 -1.97 -9.02
CA PHE A 8 -17.12 -1.75 -7.62
C PHE A 8 -15.67 -2.11 -7.34
N GLU A 9 -15.19 -3.26 -7.84
CA GLU A 9 -13.79 -3.66 -7.78
C GLU A 9 -12.89 -2.57 -8.38
N SER A 10 -13.29 -2.01 -9.53
CA SER A 10 -12.51 -0.97 -10.19
C SER A 10 -12.43 0.31 -9.38
N ILE A 11 -13.52 0.73 -8.73
CA ILE A 11 -13.50 1.89 -7.82
C ILE A 11 -12.56 1.63 -6.64
N LEU A 12 -12.65 0.45 -6.02
CA LEU A 12 -11.77 0.09 -4.89
C LEU A 12 -10.30 0.03 -5.31
N ALA A 13 -10.00 -0.58 -6.45
CA ALA A 13 -8.65 -0.64 -7.00
C ALA A 13 -8.09 0.75 -7.28
N MET A 14 -8.91 1.69 -7.77
CA MET A 14 -8.50 3.09 -7.97
C MET A 14 -8.23 3.81 -6.65
N ILE A 15 -9.02 3.54 -5.61
CA ILE A 15 -8.77 4.08 -4.26
C ILE A 15 -7.44 3.54 -3.72
N VAL A 16 -7.22 2.22 -3.79
CA VAL A 16 -5.95 1.60 -3.38
C VAL A 16 -4.78 2.19 -4.18
N ALA A 17 -4.93 2.34 -5.51
CA ALA A 17 -3.90 2.93 -6.35
C ALA A 17 -3.56 4.35 -5.93
N ALA A 18 -4.56 5.21 -5.67
CA ALA A 18 -4.35 6.58 -5.23
C ALA A 18 -3.63 6.64 -3.87
N LEU A 19 -4.04 5.81 -2.91
CA LEU A 19 -3.42 5.73 -1.59
C LEU A 19 -1.95 5.29 -1.67
N PHE A 20 -1.66 4.25 -2.47
CA PHE A 20 -0.29 3.79 -2.70
C PHE A 20 0.53 4.79 -3.51
N ALA A 21 -0.06 5.54 -4.43
CA ALA A 21 0.63 6.61 -5.14
C ALA A 21 1.09 7.71 -4.17
N VAL A 22 0.21 8.14 -3.26
CA VAL A 22 0.54 9.11 -2.21
C VAL A 22 1.62 8.58 -1.28
N ALA A 23 1.48 7.34 -0.78
CA ALA A 23 2.48 6.70 0.05
C ALA A 23 3.85 6.62 -0.66
N GLY A 24 3.83 6.25 -1.94
CA GLY A 24 5.03 6.17 -2.78
C GLY A 24 5.74 7.51 -2.90
N VAL A 25 5.00 8.59 -3.19
CA VAL A 25 5.56 9.94 -3.23
C VAL A 25 6.14 10.36 -1.88
N VAL A 26 5.44 10.08 -0.77
CA VAL A 26 5.95 10.36 0.58
C VAL A 26 7.25 9.62 0.84
N ASN A 27 7.35 8.35 0.45
CA ASN A 27 8.57 7.56 0.62
C ASN A 27 9.72 8.00 -0.30
N LEU A 28 9.44 8.44 -1.52
CA LEU A 28 10.47 8.97 -2.42
C LEU A 28 11.00 10.35 -2.00
N THR A 29 10.11 11.23 -1.52
CA THR A 29 10.47 12.58 -1.06
C THR A 29 11.15 12.59 0.32
N ARG A 30 11.05 11.49 1.07
CA ARG A 30 11.73 11.25 2.35
C ARG A 30 11.62 12.43 3.34
N PRO A 31 10.40 12.87 3.68
CA PRO A 31 10.21 13.94 4.66
C PRO A 31 10.86 13.56 5.99
N GLY A 32 11.35 14.58 6.70
CA GLY A 32 12.21 14.38 7.87
C GLY A 32 11.63 13.45 8.96
N ALA A 33 10.31 13.48 9.17
CA ALA A 33 9.63 12.60 10.12
C ALA A 33 9.74 11.12 9.69
N VAL A 34 9.33 10.79 8.47
CA VAL A 34 9.35 9.41 7.94
C VAL A 34 10.79 8.91 7.83
N LYS A 35 11.73 9.75 7.40
CA LYS A 35 13.16 9.38 7.36
C LYS A 35 13.70 8.98 8.74
N ARG A 36 13.30 9.68 9.80
CA ARG A 36 13.69 9.35 11.19
C ARG A 36 13.07 8.04 11.65
N ASP A 37 11.82 7.77 11.27
CA ASP A 37 11.15 6.51 11.60
C ASP A 37 11.89 5.33 10.95
N PHE A 38 12.20 5.39 9.64
CA PHE A 38 12.98 4.34 8.98
C PHE A 38 14.37 4.12 9.60
N ALA A 39 15.05 5.20 10.01
CA ALA A 39 16.32 5.10 10.72
C ALA A 39 16.17 4.44 12.10
N ARG A 40 15.12 4.80 12.86
CA ARG A 40 14.78 4.18 14.15
C ARG A 40 14.48 2.69 14.00
N TRP A 41 13.82 2.29 12.92
CA TRP A 41 13.53 0.88 12.61
C TRP A 41 14.76 0.07 12.17
N GLY A 42 15.92 0.73 12.02
CA GLY A 42 17.18 0.08 11.65
C GLY A 42 17.33 -0.20 10.15
N TYR A 43 16.51 0.42 9.30
CA TYR A 43 16.62 0.26 7.86
C TYR A 43 17.68 1.18 7.25
N PRO A 44 18.39 0.73 6.19
CA PRO A 44 19.33 1.57 5.48
C PRO A 44 18.59 2.69 4.72
N ALA A 45 19.29 3.79 4.47
CA ALA A 45 18.72 4.99 3.87
C ALA A 45 18.06 4.77 2.48
N TRP A 46 18.51 3.78 1.72
CA TRP A 46 17.98 3.45 0.40
C TRP A 46 16.66 2.67 0.46
N PHE A 47 16.36 2.00 1.59
CA PHE A 47 15.18 1.14 1.70
C PHE A 47 13.89 1.94 1.55
N GLN A 48 13.86 3.18 2.04
CA GLN A 48 12.72 4.07 1.87
C GLN A 48 12.45 4.39 0.39
N TRP A 49 13.48 4.55 -0.44
CA TRP A 49 13.31 4.72 -1.89
C TRP A 49 12.81 3.45 -2.57
N LEU A 50 13.29 2.28 -2.13
CA LEU A 50 12.75 1.00 -2.61
C LEU A 50 11.25 0.89 -2.31
N CYS A 51 10.83 1.17 -1.07
CA CYS A 51 9.41 1.18 -0.70
C CYS A 51 8.62 2.13 -1.61
N GLY A 52 9.10 3.37 -1.77
CA GLY A 52 8.41 4.35 -2.61
C GLY A 52 8.28 3.92 -4.07
N ALA A 53 9.33 3.33 -4.64
CA ALA A 53 9.30 2.82 -6.02
C ALA A 53 8.31 1.64 -6.18
N LEU A 54 8.29 0.70 -5.22
CA LEU A 54 7.38 -0.44 -5.23
C LEU A 54 5.92 -0.01 -5.03
N GLU A 55 5.66 0.99 -4.18
CA GLU A 55 4.33 1.56 -3.97
C GLU A 55 3.81 2.25 -5.23
N LEU A 56 4.64 3.06 -5.91
CA LEU A 56 4.27 3.67 -7.19
C LEU A 56 4.08 2.64 -8.31
N LEU A 57 4.93 1.61 -8.37
CA LEU A 57 4.76 0.51 -9.32
C LEU A 57 3.43 -0.21 -9.09
N SER A 58 3.09 -0.49 -7.82
CA SER A 58 1.82 -1.11 -7.46
C SER A 58 0.64 -0.24 -7.90
N ALA A 59 0.70 1.06 -7.63
CA ALA A 59 -0.32 2.01 -8.06
C ALA A 59 -0.50 2.01 -9.58
N ALA A 60 0.59 2.02 -10.35
CA ALA A 60 0.55 1.94 -11.81
C ALA A 60 -0.07 0.61 -12.31
N LEU A 61 0.30 -0.52 -11.71
CA LEU A 61 -0.25 -1.83 -12.06
C LEU A 61 -1.75 -1.94 -11.80
N LEU A 62 -2.27 -1.28 -10.76
CA LEU A 62 -3.69 -1.28 -10.41
C LEU A 62 -4.58 -0.51 -11.42
N LEU A 63 -4.01 0.43 -12.18
CA LEU A 63 -4.72 1.17 -13.23
C LEU A 63 -5.12 0.27 -14.41
N GLY A 64 -4.29 -0.72 -14.73
CA GLY A 64 -4.55 -1.68 -15.81
C GLY A 64 -5.39 -2.86 -15.33
N GLN A 65 -6.51 -3.13 -16.01
CA GLN A 65 -7.38 -4.28 -15.69
C GLN A 65 -6.65 -5.62 -15.77
N GLN A 66 -5.76 -5.78 -16.75
CA GLN A 66 -4.95 -7.00 -16.94
C GLN A 66 -3.83 -7.12 -15.91
N THR A 67 -3.25 -6.01 -15.47
CA THR A 67 -2.12 -5.97 -14.53
C THR A 67 -2.53 -5.90 -13.07
N ARG A 68 -3.82 -5.69 -12.79
CA ARG A 68 -4.35 -5.45 -11.44
C ARG A 68 -4.01 -6.56 -10.45
N VAL A 69 -3.98 -7.81 -10.88
CA VAL A 69 -3.62 -8.95 -10.00
C VAL A 69 -2.19 -8.79 -9.47
N PHE A 70 -1.26 -8.36 -10.33
CA PHE A 70 0.12 -8.08 -9.91
C PHE A 70 0.18 -6.88 -8.98
N GLY A 71 -0.60 -5.83 -9.24
CA GLY A 71 -0.73 -4.67 -8.36
C GLY A 71 -1.22 -5.06 -6.96
N LEU A 72 -2.31 -5.83 -6.86
CA LEU A 72 -2.86 -6.31 -5.58
C LEU A 72 -1.90 -7.24 -4.83
N THR A 73 -1.17 -8.09 -5.56
CA THR A 73 -0.16 -8.97 -4.96
C THR A 73 0.99 -8.15 -4.37
N LEU A 74 1.47 -7.16 -5.10
CA LEU A 74 2.57 -6.31 -4.66
C LEU A 74 2.17 -5.41 -3.49
N THR A 75 0.99 -4.79 -3.52
CA THR A 75 0.48 -4.02 -2.36
C THR A 75 0.31 -4.89 -1.13
N GLY A 76 -0.19 -6.12 -1.29
CA GLY A 76 -0.27 -7.11 -0.21
C GLY A 76 1.10 -7.42 0.41
N ALA A 77 2.11 -7.68 -0.43
CA ALA A 77 3.48 -7.93 0.04
C ALA A 77 4.09 -6.72 0.78
N ILE A 78 3.85 -5.50 0.27
CA ILE A 78 4.30 -4.26 0.93
C ILE A 78 3.64 -4.13 2.31
N MET A 79 2.33 -4.38 2.43
CA MET A 79 1.62 -4.31 3.71
C MET A 79 2.09 -5.37 4.70
N LEU A 80 2.41 -6.58 4.26
CA LEU A 80 3.02 -7.59 5.13
C LEU A 80 4.37 -7.11 5.71
N GLY A 81 5.21 -6.52 4.87
CA GLY A 81 6.47 -5.90 5.31
C GLY A 81 6.26 -4.73 6.27
N ALA A 82 5.25 -3.89 6.01
CA ALA A 82 4.87 -2.78 6.88
C ALA A 82 4.41 -3.29 8.26
N PHE A 83 3.50 -4.27 8.32
CA PHE A 83 3.08 -4.87 9.59
C PHE A 83 4.22 -5.49 10.35
N PHE A 84 5.08 -6.26 9.67
CA PHE A 84 6.27 -6.84 10.30
C PHE A 84 7.14 -5.75 10.95
N THR A 85 7.35 -4.64 10.23
CA THR A 85 8.10 -3.48 10.74
C THR A 85 7.44 -2.88 11.97
N LEU A 86 6.14 -2.56 11.89
CA LEU A 86 5.42 -1.89 12.96
C LEU A 86 5.32 -2.75 14.23
N LEU A 87 5.05 -4.05 14.07
CA LEU A 87 4.97 -5.01 15.18
C LEU A 87 6.34 -5.22 15.83
N ARG A 88 7.40 -5.41 15.02
CA ARG A 88 8.77 -5.61 15.52
C ARG A 88 9.25 -4.41 16.33
N ASN A 89 8.90 -3.20 15.90
CA ASN A 89 9.32 -1.95 16.55
C ASN A 89 8.32 -1.46 17.62
N ARG A 90 7.22 -2.19 17.86
CA ARG A 90 6.16 -1.82 18.82
C ARG A 90 5.64 -0.40 18.62
N GLU A 91 5.45 -0.01 17.36
CA GLU A 91 4.96 1.32 17.01
C GLU A 91 3.53 1.56 17.55
N PRO A 92 3.19 2.81 17.91
CA PRO A 92 1.89 3.14 18.45
C PRO A 92 0.78 2.96 17.40
N PHE A 93 -0.47 2.95 17.88
CA PHE A 93 -1.63 2.76 17.01
C PHE A 93 -1.75 3.79 15.88
N GLY A 94 -1.22 5.01 16.07
CA GLY A 94 -1.18 6.03 15.02
C GLY A 94 -0.43 5.60 13.75
N HIS A 95 0.63 4.79 13.89
CA HIS A 95 1.38 4.23 12.74
C HIS A 95 0.72 2.96 12.19
N LEU A 96 0.00 2.20 13.03
CA LEU A 96 -0.72 0.98 12.64
C LEU A 96 -2.01 1.28 11.87
N ALA A 97 -2.72 2.36 12.20
CA ALA A 97 -4.02 2.67 11.62
C ALA A 97 -3.98 2.80 10.09
N PRO A 98 -3.03 3.53 9.46
CA PRO A 98 -2.90 3.55 8.01
C PRO A 98 -2.66 2.16 7.42
N ALA A 99 -1.75 1.36 7.99
CA ALA A 99 -1.46 0.01 7.50
C ALA A 99 -2.69 -0.91 7.54
N LEU A 100 -3.51 -0.80 8.60
CA LEU A 100 -4.77 -1.53 8.73
C LEU A 100 -5.79 -1.10 7.67
N VAL A 101 -5.96 0.21 7.44
CA VAL A 101 -6.89 0.73 6.43
C VAL A 101 -6.49 0.28 5.03
N PHE A 102 -5.21 0.41 4.67
CA PHE A 102 -4.70 -0.02 3.37
C PHE A 102 -4.92 -1.53 3.17
N SER A 103 -4.62 -2.33 4.20
CA SER A 103 -4.79 -3.78 4.14
C SER A 103 -6.25 -4.20 4.02
N ALA A 104 -7.15 -3.55 4.77
CA ALA A 104 -8.58 -3.80 4.66
C ALA A 104 -9.09 -3.49 3.25
N LEU A 105 -8.69 -2.36 2.66
CA LEU A 105 -9.09 -2.01 1.29
C LEU A 105 -8.57 -3.03 0.27
N ILE A 106 -7.31 -3.49 0.40
CA ILE A 106 -6.76 -4.54 -0.47
C ILE A 106 -7.59 -5.83 -0.34
N VAL A 107 -7.87 -6.29 0.89
CA VAL A 107 -8.66 -7.51 1.13
C VAL A 107 -10.08 -7.40 0.58
N VAL A 108 -10.74 -6.26 0.75
CA VAL A 108 -12.08 -6.03 0.19
C VAL A 108 -12.01 -6.03 -1.34
N THR A 109 -11.02 -5.36 -1.93
CA THR A 109 -10.83 -5.34 -3.40
C THR A 109 -10.63 -6.75 -3.95
N VAL A 110 -9.78 -7.55 -3.30
CA VAL A 110 -9.52 -8.95 -3.68
C VAL A 110 -10.79 -9.79 -3.54
N THR A 111 -11.52 -9.66 -2.44
CA THR A 111 -12.75 -10.42 -2.20
C THR A 111 -13.81 -10.11 -3.27
N VAL A 112 -14.05 -8.83 -3.57
CA VAL A 112 -15.04 -8.41 -4.59
C VAL A 112 -14.70 -8.94 -5.98
N ARG A 113 -13.41 -9.09 -6.30
CA ARG A 113 -12.96 -9.64 -7.59
C ARG A 113 -13.37 -11.11 -7.79
N PHE A 114 -13.55 -11.86 -6.70
CA PHE A 114 -13.92 -13.28 -6.74
C PHE A 114 -15.41 -13.54 -6.50
N LEU A 115 -16.23 -12.49 -6.34
CA LEU A 115 -17.69 -12.54 -6.17
C LEU A 115 -18.41 -12.22 -7.48
#